data_AF-A0A2S5T963-F1
#
_entry.id   AF-A0A2S5T963-F1
#
_cell.length_a   1.000
_cell.length_b   1.000
_cell.length_c   1.000
_cell.angle_alpha   90.00
_cell.angle_beta   90.00
_cell.angle_gamma   90.00
#
_symmetry.space_group_name_H-M   'P 1'
#
loop_
_entity.id
_entity.type
_entity.pdbx_description
1 polymer ?
#
loop_
_entity_poly.entity_id
_entity_poly.type
_entity_poly.pdbx_seq_one_letter_code
_entity_poly.pdbx_strand_id
1 'polypeptide(L)'
;MQPAPPVSASAQRLYERTRAQLVQVRTLLKGQASQSTVGSAFLVSGGGHLITNYHVVSQVALQPQRYRLVYTTADGQEGPLELLAFDAIHDLALVRAADGGLAGRKPLAFRPASQGLAKGERIYSLGNPLDVGFAVLEGNYNGLVERSFYPNIFFAGALNPGMSGGPALDEDGRVIGVNVATRRDGQQVSFLVPAEFAQQLLERSRDATPLTQPVYPQLTEQLLRHQQLLVERFLQQPWRPAGHPRYAIPVPQESFMRCWGTTTPADTKGLEFERSDCQMDTHIFITDWLHTGGIAVRHEAYDGRKLGRWRFASMYSRSFANESFPERTTRHRTAAQCRERFVDRDGLPLRAVVCISAYRKLRGLYDLSVLVATLDHPTMGVQGRFDARGVDYANALKLTEHYLAGYAWTGSH
;
A
#
# COMPACT_ATOMS: atom_id res chain seq x y z
N MET A 1 32.37 -31.99 -0.38
CA MET A 1 31.92 -30.65 -0.83
C MET A 1 31.52 -30.77 -2.29
N GLN A 2 30.23 -30.77 -2.61
CA GLN A 2 29.79 -30.65 -4.00
C GLN A 2 30.15 -29.24 -4.50
N PRO A 3 30.71 -29.08 -5.70
CA PRO A 3 30.94 -27.76 -6.27
C PRO A 3 29.58 -27.08 -6.44
N ALA A 4 29.44 -25.86 -5.90
CA ALA A 4 28.24 -25.07 -6.13
C ALA A 4 28.02 -24.97 -7.65
N PRO A 5 26.79 -25.20 -8.15
CA PRO A 5 26.52 -25.09 -9.58
C PRO A 5 26.97 -23.70 -10.06
N PRO A 6 27.64 -23.59 -11.22
CA PRO A 6 28.06 -22.31 -11.74
C PRO A 6 26.86 -21.38 -11.81
N VAL A 7 27.04 -20.16 -11.28
CA VAL A 7 26.03 -19.11 -11.19
C VAL A 7 25.40 -18.94 -12.58
N SER A 8 24.10 -19.25 -12.70
CA SER A 8 23.26 -19.38 -13.93
C SER A 8 22.66 -20.78 -14.17
N ALA A 9 23.34 -21.88 -13.85
CA ALA A 9 22.83 -23.22 -14.16
C ALA A 9 21.56 -23.57 -13.35
N SER A 10 21.47 -23.11 -12.10
CA SER A 10 20.26 -23.30 -11.28
C SER A 10 19.08 -22.45 -11.76
N ALA A 11 19.32 -21.18 -12.12
CA ALA A 11 18.29 -20.30 -12.66
C ALA A 11 17.74 -20.84 -14.00
N GLN A 12 18.63 -21.26 -14.91
CA GLN A 12 18.25 -21.85 -16.19
C GLN A 12 17.44 -23.14 -15.99
N ARG A 13 17.93 -24.08 -15.16
CA ARG A 13 17.21 -25.32 -14.86
C ARG A 13 15.85 -25.06 -14.25
N LEU A 14 15.77 -24.08 -13.35
CA LEU A 14 14.50 -23.72 -12.72
C LEU A 14 13.53 -23.18 -13.77
N TYR A 15 13.96 -22.19 -14.55
CA TYR A 15 13.16 -21.62 -15.63
C TYR A 15 12.62 -22.68 -16.60
N GLU A 16 13.48 -23.58 -17.10
CA GLU A 16 13.06 -24.63 -18.03
C GLU A 16 12.01 -25.58 -17.44
N ARG A 17 12.10 -25.86 -16.13
CA ARG A 17 11.12 -26.71 -15.43
C ARG A 17 9.82 -26.00 -15.10
N THR A 18 9.84 -24.67 -14.95
CA THR A 18 8.69 -23.89 -14.45
C THR A 18 7.99 -23.06 -15.52
N ARG A 19 8.59 -22.87 -16.70
CA ARG A 19 8.04 -22.02 -17.77
C ARG A 19 6.65 -22.46 -18.25
N ALA A 20 6.34 -23.76 -18.17
CA ALA A 20 5.04 -24.30 -18.57
C ALA A 20 3.89 -23.95 -17.61
N GLN A 21 4.23 -23.57 -16.37
CA GLN A 21 3.31 -23.13 -15.32
C GLN A 21 3.10 -21.62 -15.29
N LEU A 22 3.94 -20.87 -16.00
CA LEU A 22 3.87 -19.42 -16.07
C LEU A 22 3.00 -19.00 -17.24
N VAL A 23 2.16 -18.00 -17.00
CA VAL A 23 1.41 -17.32 -18.05
C VAL A 23 1.53 -15.82 -17.88
N GLN A 24 1.45 -15.12 -18.99
CA GLN A 24 1.21 -13.70 -19.00
C GLN A 24 -0.29 -13.48 -18.80
N VAL A 25 -0.66 -12.47 -18.01
CA VAL A 25 -2.05 -12.04 -17.84
C VAL A 25 -2.19 -10.66 -18.44
N ARG A 26 -3.17 -10.50 -19.33
CA ARG A 26 -3.49 -9.22 -19.96
C ARG A 26 -4.94 -8.86 -19.68
N THR A 27 -5.15 -7.61 -19.30
CA THR A 27 -6.48 -7.01 -19.23
C THR A 27 -6.73 -6.24 -20.51
N LEU A 28 -7.76 -6.63 -21.25
CA LEU A 28 -8.11 -6.05 -22.55
C LEU A 28 -9.45 -5.29 -22.48
N LEU A 29 -9.57 -4.19 -23.21
CA LEU A 29 -10.87 -3.54 -23.47
C LEU A 29 -11.71 -4.43 -24.40
N LYS A 30 -12.96 -4.71 -24.03
CA LYS A 30 -13.85 -5.58 -24.83
C LYS A 30 -14.14 -5.01 -26.23
N GLY A 31 -14.26 -3.70 -26.37
CA GLY A 31 -14.67 -3.07 -27.64
C GLY A 31 -13.56 -2.90 -28.69
N GLN A 32 -12.30 -2.81 -28.28
CA GLN A 32 -11.16 -2.52 -29.18
C GLN A 32 -10.02 -3.54 -29.07
N ALA A 33 -10.12 -4.50 -28.15
CA ALA A 33 -9.07 -5.47 -27.82
C ALA A 33 -7.71 -4.84 -27.46
N SER A 34 -7.67 -3.55 -27.12
CA SER A 34 -6.46 -2.86 -26.69
C SER A 34 -6.08 -3.27 -25.26
N GLN A 35 -4.78 -3.45 -25.05
CA GLN A 35 -4.21 -3.78 -23.75
C GLN A 35 -4.31 -2.59 -22.80
N SER A 36 -4.84 -2.83 -21.60
CA SER A 36 -4.88 -1.83 -20.54
C SER A 36 -3.92 -2.13 -19.39
N THR A 37 -3.70 -3.40 -19.07
CA THR A 37 -2.77 -3.82 -18.01
C THR A 37 -2.14 -5.15 -18.40
N VAL A 38 -0.89 -5.35 -17.98
CA VAL A 38 -0.14 -6.60 -18.19
C VAL A 38 0.54 -6.99 -16.88
N GLY A 39 0.56 -8.29 -16.62
CA GLY A 39 1.26 -8.91 -15.51
C GLY A 39 1.55 -10.37 -15.82
N SER A 40 1.91 -11.10 -14.78
CA SER A 40 2.19 -12.53 -14.82
C SER A 40 1.25 -13.27 -13.88
N ALA A 41 1.10 -14.57 -14.10
CA ALA A 41 0.44 -15.48 -13.20
C ALA A 41 1.11 -16.86 -13.27
N PHE A 42 0.84 -17.68 -12.27
CA PHE A 42 1.36 -19.04 -12.22
C PHE A 42 0.32 -20.04 -11.75
N LEU A 43 0.38 -21.24 -12.32
CA LEU A 43 -0.53 -22.33 -12.06
C LEU A 43 -0.30 -22.94 -10.66
N VAL A 44 -1.37 -23.03 -9.87
CA VAL A 44 -1.34 -23.53 -8.48
C VAL A 44 -2.24 -24.74 -8.23
N SER A 45 -3.01 -25.19 -9.23
CA SER A 45 -3.73 -26.47 -9.15
C SER A 45 -3.90 -27.12 -10.54
N GLY A 46 -4.18 -28.43 -10.56
CA GLY A 46 -4.50 -29.16 -11.79
C GLY A 46 -5.82 -28.74 -12.46
N GLY A 47 -6.69 -28.02 -11.75
CA GLY A 47 -7.95 -27.48 -12.28
C GLY A 47 -7.81 -26.18 -13.08
N GLY A 48 -6.58 -25.76 -13.42
CA GLY A 48 -6.35 -24.53 -14.18
C GLY A 48 -6.38 -23.24 -13.35
N HIS A 49 -6.29 -23.33 -12.02
CA HIS A 49 -6.25 -22.16 -11.14
C HIS A 49 -4.87 -21.50 -11.14
N LEU A 50 -4.86 -20.17 -11.25
CA LEU A 50 -3.65 -19.36 -11.21
C LEU A 50 -3.73 -18.27 -10.15
N ILE A 51 -2.57 -17.94 -9.59
CA ILE A 51 -2.40 -16.76 -8.72
C ILE A 51 -1.76 -15.63 -9.54
N THR A 52 -2.26 -14.42 -9.32
CA THR A 52 -1.71 -13.16 -9.83
C THR A 52 -1.93 -12.05 -8.80
N ASN A 53 -1.56 -10.80 -9.13
CA ASN A 53 -1.88 -9.67 -8.25
C ASN A 53 -3.28 -9.10 -8.49
N TYR A 54 -3.87 -8.53 -7.44
CA TYR A 54 -5.15 -7.83 -7.56
C TYR A 54 -5.04 -6.61 -8.49
N HIS A 55 -3.98 -5.82 -8.40
CA HIS A 55 -3.83 -4.63 -9.25
C HIS A 55 -3.83 -4.96 -10.75
N VAL A 56 -3.30 -6.12 -11.15
CA VAL A 56 -3.28 -6.61 -12.54
C VAL A 56 -4.70 -6.86 -13.08
N VAL A 57 -5.59 -7.37 -12.23
CA VAL A 57 -6.97 -7.75 -12.60
C VAL A 57 -8.04 -6.75 -12.15
N SER A 58 -7.65 -5.71 -11.42
CA SER A 58 -8.53 -4.75 -10.74
C SER A 58 -9.54 -4.09 -11.67
N GLN A 59 -9.16 -3.79 -12.92
CA GLN A 59 -10.07 -3.20 -13.89
C GLN A 59 -11.20 -4.15 -14.28
N VAL A 60 -10.94 -5.46 -14.40
CA VAL A 60 -11.96 -6.48 -14.63
C VAL A 60 -12.83 -6.65 -13.39
N ALA A 61 -12.22 -6.67 -12.20
CA ALA A 61 -12.94 -6.78 -10.93
C ALA A 61 -13.94 -5.62 -10.72
N LEU A 62 -13.53 -4.38 -11.05
CA LEU A 62 -14.32 -3.17 -10.80
C LEU A 62 -15.23 -2.79 -11.98
N GLN A 63 -14.92 -3.23 -13.19
CA GLN A 63 -15.63 -2.89 -14.43
C GLN A 63 -15.72 -4.11 -15.39
N PRO A 64 -16.32 -5.24 -14.97
CA PRO A 64 -16.35 -6.49 -15.73
C PRO A 64 -17.09 -6.39 -17.07
N GLN A 65 -17.90 -5.33 -17.25
CA GLN A 65 -18.59 -5.05 -18.52
C GLN A 65 -17.69 -4.41 -19.57
N ARG A 66 -16.60 -3.72 -19.17
CA ARG A 66 -15.71 -3.00 -20.08
C ARG A 66 -14.44 -3.76 -20.41
N TYR A 67 -14.00 -4.62 -19.50
CA TYR A 67 -12.72 -5.32 -19.60
C TYR A 67 -12.90 -6.83 -19.52
N ARG A 68 -11.95 -7.57 -20.10
CA ARG A 68 -11.83 -9.03 -20.00
C ARG A 68 -10.38 -9.42 -19.71
N LEU A 69 -10.19 -10.56 -19.07
CA LEU A 69 -8.87 -11.14 -18.81
C LEU A 69 -8.56 -12.21 -19.84
N VAL A 70 -7.31 -12.24 -20.30
CA VAL A 70 -6.77 -13.31 -21.13
C VAL A 70 -5.41 -13.75 -20.58
N TYR A 71 -5.08 -15.02 -20.82
CA TYR A 71 -3.75 -15.54 -20.59
C TYR A 71 -3.02 -15.75 -21.92
N THR A 72 -1.69 -15.68 -21.88
CA THR A 72 -0.79 -16.11 -22.96
C THR A 72 0.32 -16.96 -22.34
N THR A 73 0.51 -18.19 -22.82
CA THR A 73 1.56 -19.10 -22.35
C THR A 73 2.89 -18.82 -23.06
N ALA A 74 3.99 -19.43 -22.57
CA ALA A 74 5.31 -19.30 -23.20
C ALA A 74 5.38 -19.88 -24.63
N ASP A 75 4.52 -20.83 -24.97
CA ASP A 75 4.36 -21.41 -26.31
C ASP A 75 3.34 -20.66 -27.20
N GLY A 76 2.79 -19.53 -26.72
CA GLY A 76 1.90 -18.67 -27.49
C GLY A 76 0.42 -19.10 -27.48
N GLN A 77 0.05 -20.10 -26.68
CA GLN A 77 -1.36 -20.43 -26.47
C GLN A 77 -2.05 -19.29 -25.72
N GLU A 78 -3.16 -18.82 -26.27
CA GLU A 78 -3.99 -17.79 -25.64
C GLU A 78 -5.36 -18.33 -25.27
N GLY A 79 -5.92 -17.80 -24.18
CA GLY A 79 -7.28 -18.15 -23.78
C GLY A 79 -7.88 -17.19 -22.76
N PRO A 80 -9.20 -17.27 -22.53
CA PRO A 80 -9.89 -16.44 -21.55
C PRO A 80 -9.58 -16.85 -20.10
N LEU A 81 -9.51 -15.85 -19.22
CA LEU A 81 -9.43 -16.04 -17.78
C LEU A 81 -10.70 -15.54 -17.08
N GLU A 82 -11.12 -16.29 -16.07
CA GLU A 82 -12.18 -15.94 -15.12
C GLU A 82 -11.55 -15.50 -13.80
N LEU A 83 -12.03 -14.38 -13.24
CA LEU A 83 -11.68 -13.97 -11.88
C LEU A 83 -12.58 -14.72 -10.89
N LEU A 84 -12.01 -15.47 -9.96
CA LEU A 84 -12.75 -16.25 -8.97
C LEU A 84 -12.80 -15.57 -7.60
N ALA A 85 -11.68 -15.03 -7.16
CA ALA A 85 -11.55 -14.36 -5.87
C ALA A 85 -10.39 -13.37 -5.87
N PHE A 86 -10.38 -12.48 -4.89
CA PHE A 86 -9.29 -11.53 -4.68
C PHE A 86 -9.13 -11.16 -3.22
N ASP A 87 -7.92 -10.68 -2.91
CA ASP A 87 -7.52 -10.11 -1.65
C ASP A 87 -6.81 -8.79 -1.95
N ALA A 88 -7.54 -7.67 -1.82
CA ALA A 88 -6.99 -6.35 -2.10
C ALA A 88 -5.98 -5.92 -1.03
N ILE A 89 -6.06 -6.49 0.18
CA ILE A 89 -5.17 -6.17 1.29
C ILE A 89 -3.75 -6.65 1.00
N HIS A 90 -3.64 -7.89 0.51
CA HIS A 90 -2.37 -8.52 0.14
C HIS A 90 -2.04 -8.42 -1.35
N ASP A 91 -2.84 -7.69 -2.13
CA ASP A 91 -2.67 -7.53 -3.58
C ASP A 91 -2.63 -8.88 -4.32
N LEU A 92 -3.57 -9.78 -4.04
CA LEU A 92 -3.65 -11.11 -4.66
C LEU A 92 -4.99 -11.32 -5.37
N ALA A 93 -4.96 -12.12 -6.43
CA ALA A 93 -6.15 -12.60 -7.12
C ALA A 93 -5.99 -14.06 -7.54
N LEU A 94 -7.10 -14.78 -7.45
CA LEU A 94 -7.27 -16.14 -7.95
C LEU A 94 -8.06 -16.08 -9.24
N VAL A 95 -7.45 -16.56 -10.32
CA VAL A 95 -8.08 -16.65 -11.65
C VAL A 95 -8.06 -18.08 -12.15
N ARG A 96 -8.87 -18.40 -13.17
CA ARG A 96 -8.92 -19.72 -13.78
C ARG A 96 -9.05 -19.62 -15.30
N ALA A 97 -8.37 -20.49 -16.03
CA ALA A 97 -8.57 -20.63 -17.48
C ALA A 97 -9.96 -21.18 -17.78
N ALA A 98 -10.79 -20.40 -18.47
CA ALA A 98 -12.19 -20.75 -18.71
C ALA A 98 -12.38 -21.78 -19.84
N ASP A 99 -11.39 -21.92 -20.71
CA ASP A 99 -11.34 -22.86 -21.83
C ASP A 99 -10.77 -24.24 -21.45
N GLY A 100 -10.31 -24.41 -20.21
CA GLY A 100 -9.63 -25.62 -19.76
C GLY A 100 -8.24 -25.82 -20.37
N GLY A 101 -7.69 -24.85 -21.12
CA GLY A 101 -6.41 -25.00 -21.83
C GLY A 101 -5.19 -25.19 -20.92
N LEU A 102 -5.34 -24.88 -19.64
CA LEU A 102 -4.33 -25.09 -18.59
C LEU A 102 -4.67 -26.24 -17.63
N ALA A 103 -5.81 -26.91 -17.81
CA ALA A 103 -6.19 -28.05 -16.98
C ALA A 103 -5.24 -29.24 -17.21
N GLY A 104 -4.97 -30.01 -16.16
CA GLY A 104 -4.07 -31.16 -16.21
C GLY A 104 -2.57 -30.84 -16.25
N ARG A 105 -2.18 -29.57 -16.44
CA ARG A 105 -0.78 -29.14 -16.30
C ARG A 105 -0.33 -29.27 -14.84
N LYS A 106 0.93 -29.64 -14.63
CA LYS A 106 1.51 -29.79 -13.28
C LYS A 106 1.60 -28.42 -12.60
N PRO A 107 0.93 -28.17 -11.47
CA PRO A 107 1.01 -26.89 -10.76
C PRO A 107 2.34 -26.72 -10.03
N LEU A 108 2.66 -25.47 -9.67
CA LEU A 108 3.72 -25.18 -8.72
C LEU A 108 3.25 -25.53 -7.31
N ALA A 109 4.16 -26.09 -6.51
CA ALA A 109 3.91 -26.38 -5.11
C ALA A 109 4.32 -25.18 -4.25
N PHE A 110 3.58 -24.90 -3.18
CA PHE A 110 4.00 -23.93 -2.16
C PHE A 110 5.05 -24.53 -1.24
N ARG A 111 6.01 -23.72 -0.79
CA ARG A 111 6.95 -24.15 0.25
C ARG A 111 6.17 -24.30 1.57
N PRO A 112 6.32 -25.42 2.31
CA PRO A 112 5.64 -25.61 3.59
C PRO A 112 6.04 -24.53 4.60
N ALA A 113 5.08 -23.99 5.35
CA ALA A 113 5.33 -22.96 6.37
C ALA A 113 6.30 -23.43 7.48
N SER A 114 6.40 -24.74 7.72
CA SER A 114 7.36 -25.34 8.65
C SER A 114 8.81 -25.22 8.19
N GLN A 115 9.05 -24.88 6.93
CA GLN A 115 10.37 -24.70 6.33
C GLN A 115 10.62 -23.21 6.08
N GLY A 116 10.96 -22.48 7.14
CA GLY A 116 11.29 -21.05 7.05
C GLY A 116 12.43 -20.76 6.05
N LEU A 117 12.50 -19.52 5.58
CA LEU A 117 13.60 -19.01 4.76
C LEU A 117 14.65 -18.36 5.65
N ALA A 118 15.93 -18.62 5.39
CA ALA A 118 17.03 -17.94 6.05
C ALA A 118 17.40 -16.64 5.31
N LYS A 119 17.75 -15.56 6.03
CA LYS A 119 18.30 -14.35 5.39
C LYS A 119 19.55 -14.72 4.58
N GLY A 120 19.63 -14.24 3.35
CA GLY A 120 20.66 -14.58 2.37
C GLY A 120 20.35 -15.81 1.51
N GLU A 121 19.30 -16.57 1.82
CA GLU A 121 18.87 -17.70 0.98
C GLU A 121 18.53 -17.21 -0.43
N ARG A 122 19.01 -17.94 -1.43
CA ARG A 122 18.83 -17.62 -2.84
C ARG A 122 17.40 -17.93 -3.26
N ILE A 123 16.78 -16.97 -3.94
CA ILE A 123 15.42 -17.07 -4.47
C ILE A 123 15.37 -16.54 -5.89
N TYR A 124 14.39 -17.04 -6.65
CA TYR A 124 14.25 -16.76 -8.07
C TYR A 124 12.88 -16.19 -8.35
N SER A 125 12.84 -15.00 -8.92
CA SER A 125 11.62 -14.35 -9.37
C SER A 125 11.39 -14.61 -10.85
N LEU A 126 10.19 -15.06 -11.21
CA LEU A 126 9.82 -15.32 -12.61
C LEU A 126 8.63 -14.49 -13.04
N GLY A 127 8.61 -14.06 -14.29
CA GLY A 127 7.51 -13.31 -14.88
C GLY A 127 7.81 -12.89 -16.31
N ASN A 128 6.89 -12.18 -16.96
CA ASN A 128 7.03 -11.64 -18.31
C ASN A 128 7.23 -10.12 -18.26
N PRO A 129 8.46 -9.62 -18.04
CA PRO A 129 8.73 -8.19 -18.04
C PRO A 129 8.36 -7.55 -19.39
N LEU A 130 7.72 -6.38 -19.34
CA LEU A 130 7.48 -5.49 -20.48
C LEU A 130 6.90 -6.11 -21.77
N ASP A 131 6.25 -7.28 -21.68
CA ASP A 131 5.76 -8.02 -22.85
C ASP A 131 6.88 -8.46 -23.82
N VAL A 132 8.13 -8.56 -23.33
CA VAL A 132 9.29 -8.96 -24.16
C VAL A 132 9.57 -10.47 -24.11
N GLY A 133 8.99 -11.18 -23.14
CA GLY A 133 9.19 -12.61 -22.92
C GLY A 133 9.38 -12.95 -21.46
N PHE A 134 9.21 -14.23 -21.10
CA PHE A 134 9.43 -14.66 -19.72
C PHE A 134 10.91 -14.59 -19.32
N ALA A 135 11.16 -14.07 -18.12
CA ALA A 135 12.48 -13.91 -17.54
C ALA A 135 12.55 -14.57 -16.16
N VAL A 136 13.76 -14.99 -15.79
CA VAL A 136 14.12 -15.44 -14.45
C VAL A 136 15.14 -14.46 -13.87
N LEU A 137 14.84 -13.93 -12.70
CA LEU A 137 15.69 -12.98 -11.98
C LEU A 137 16.11 -13.60 -10.65
N GLU A 138 17.41 -13.77 -10.46
CA GLU A 138 18.01 -14.28 -9.23
C GLU A 138 18.21 -13.14 -8.22
N GLY A 139 18.01 -13.45 -6.94
CA GLY A 139 18.36 -12.58 -5.83
C GLY A 139 18.29 -13.32 -4.50
N ASN A 140 18.23 -12.59 -3.41
CA ASN A 140 18.21 -13.17 -2.06
C ASN A 140 17.03 -12.71 -1.21
N TYR A 141 16.60 -13.61 -0.33
CA TYR A 141 15.64 -13.34 0.73
C TYR A 141 16.32 -12.56 1.87
N ASN A 142 15.78 -11.41 2.27
CA ASN A 142 16.33 -10.59 3.36
C ASN A 142 15.45 -10.54 4.62
N GLY A 143 14.50 -11.45 4.75
CA GLY A 143 13.52 -11.43 5.82
C GLY A 143 12.24 -10.71 5.41
N LEU A 144 11.38 -10.49 6.41
CA LEU A 144 10.21 -9.63 6.24
C LEU A 144 10.61 -8.16 6.31
N VAL A 145 9.88 -7.32 5.58
CA VAL A 145 10.02 -5.87 5.59
C VAL A 145 9.71 -5.34 6.98
N GLU A 146 10.70 -4.71 7.61
CA GLU A 146 10.51 -4.04 8.88
C GLU A 146 9.54 -2.87 8.73
N ARG A 147 8.71 -2.66 9.76
CA ARG A 147 7.72 -1.55 9.83
C ARG A 147 6.67 -1.58 8.71
N SER A 148 6.48 -2.72 8.04
CA SER A 148 5.32 -2.93 7.17
C SER A 148 4.10 -3.32 8.01
N PHE A 149 2.92 -2.78 7.70
CA PHE A 149 1.70 -3.11 8.45
C PHE A 149 1.26 -4.57 8.23
N TYR A 150 1.39 -5.04 7.00
CA TYR A 150 1.24 -6.46 6.61
C TYR A 150 2.61 -7.04 6.25
N PRO A 151 2.86 -8.33 6.51
CA PRO A 151 4.16 -8.92 6.22
C PRO A 151 4.39 -8.99 4.70
N ASN A 152 5.51 -8.43 4.28
CA ASN A 152 6.03 -8.53 2.92
C ASN A 152 7.45 -9.08 3.00
N ILE A 153 7.87 -9.86 2.01
CA ILE A 153 9.25 -10.34 1.91
C ILE A 153 10.09 -9.26 1.25
N PHE A 154 11.24 -8.96 1.84
CA PHE A 154 12.25 -8.12 1.22
C PHE A 154 13.13 -8.96 0.27
N PHE A 155 12.99 -8.73 -1.04
CA PHE A 155 13.77 -9.37 -2.08
C PHE A 155 14.86 -8.42 -2.60
N ALA A 156 16.12 -8.84 -2.50
CA ALA A 156 17.23 -8.11 -3.11
C ALA A 156 17.48 -8.62 -4.54
N GLY A 157 16.58 -8.21 -5.43
CA GLY A 157 16.69 -8.38 -6.87
C GLY A 157 15.84 -7.32 -7.56
N ALA A 158 15.99 -7.17 -8.88
CA ALA A 158 15.15 -6.24 -9.63
C ALA A 158 13.78 -6.89 -9.91
N LEU A 159 12.69 -6.12 -9.76
CA LEU A 159 11.38 -6.48 -10.29
C LEU A 159 10.95 -5.39 -11.26
N ASN A 160 10.62 -5.79 -12.49
CA ASN A 160 10.22 -4.87 -13.55
C ASN A 160 8.73 -4.98 -13.84
N PRO A 161 8.09 -3.91 -14.35
CA PRO A 161 6.70 -3.97 -14.81
C PRO A 161 6.47 -5.15 -15.74
N GLY A 162 5.35 -5.87 -15.55
CA GLY A 162 5.04 -7.14 -16.22
C GLY A 162 5.37 -8.39 -15.39
N MET A 163 6.30 -8.31 -14.43
CA MET A 163 6.58 -9.41 -13.50
C MET A 163 5.57 -9.53 -12.35
N SER A 164 4.81 -8.47 -12.06
CA SER A 164 3.73 -8.46 -11.05
C SER A 164 2.82 -9.66 -11.21
N GLY A 165 2.60 -10.40 -10.13
CA GLY A 165 1.75 -11.59 -10.08
C GLY A 165 2.47 -12.90 -10.43
N GLY A 166 3.70 -12.81 -10.94
CA GLY A 166 4.56 -13.98 -11.13
C GLY A 166 5.08 -14.55 -9.80
N PRO A 167 5.58 -15.79 -9.79
CA PRO A 167 6.03 -16.42 -8.57
C PRO A 167 7.48 -16.01 -8.23
N ALA A 168 7.77 -15.98 -6.94
CA ALA A 168 9.11 -16.12 -6.41
C ALA A 168 9.27 -17.53 -5.85
N LEU A 169 10.38 -18.19 -6.19
CA LEU A 169 10.65 -19.60 -5.95
C LEU A 169 11.94 -19.80 -5.15
N ASP A 170 11.97 -20.85 -4.35
CA ASP A 170 13.23 -21.38 -3.80
C ASP A 170 13.99 -22.26 -4.83
N GLU A 171 15.13 -22.81 -4.43
CA GLU A 171 15.98 -23.64 -5.32
C GLU A 171 15.29 -24.92 -5.80
N ASP A 172 14.33 -25.42 -5.03
CA ASP A 172 13.53 -26.61 -5.37
C ASP A 172 12.37 -26.28 -6.32
N GLY A 173 12.16 -24.99 -6.63
CA GLY A 173 11.07 -24.50 -7.44
C GLY A 173 9.72 -24.44 -6.72
N ARG A 174 9.75 -24.34 -5.39
CA ARG A 174 8.54 -24.16 -4.57
C ARG A 174 8.27 -22.68 -4.36
N VAL A 175 7.01 -22.30 -4.42
CA VAL A 175 6.56 -20.92 -4.29
C VAL A 175 6.77 -20.42 -2.87
N ILE A 176 7.52 -19.33 -2.73
CA ILE A 176 7.76 -18.64 -1.46
C ILE A 176 7.09 -17.26 -1.40
N GLY A 177 6.73 -16.70 -2.55
CA GLY A 177 5.98 -15.47 -2.63
C GLY A 177 5.48 -15.12 -4.02
N VAL A 178 4.79 -13.99 -4.12
CA VAL A 178 4.25 -13.43 -5.36
C VAL A 178 4.89 -12.06 -5.61
N ASN A 179 5.43 -11.86 -6.80
CA ASN A 179 6.12 -10.64 -7.18
C ASN A 179 5.16 -9.46 -7.19
N VAL A 180 5.56 -8.33 -6.61
CA VAL A 180 4.85 -7.05 -6.74
C VAL A 180 5.80 -6.05 -7.40
N ALA A 181 5.68 -5.86 -8.71
CA ALA A 181 6.49 -4.91 -9.46
C ALA A 181 5.83 -3.53 -9.46
N THR A 182 5.81 -2.88 -8.29
CA THR A 182 5.41 -1.48 -8.14
C THR A 182 6.58 -0.66 -7.60
N ARG A 183 6.79 0.52 -8.16
CA ARG A 183 7.74 1.50 -7.61
C ARG A 183 7.14 2.07 -6.32
N ARG A 184 7.75 1.77 -5.17
CA ARG A 184 7.54 2.56 -3.95
C ARG A 184 8.66 3.59 -3.86
N ASP A 185 8.28 4.86 -3.80
CA ASP A 185 9.15 5.98 -3.40
C ASP A 185 10.45 6.17 -4.18
N GLY A 186 10.47 5.80 -5.47
CA GLY A 186 11.63 6.04 -6.35
C GLY A 186 12.88 5.19 -6.05
N GLN A 187 12.82 4.27 -5.08
CA GLN A 187 13.91 3.36 -4.75
C GLN A 187 13.72 2.00 -5.44
N GLN A 188 14.82 1.38 -5.88
CA GLN A 188 14.83 0.01 -6.42
C GLN A 188 14.78 -1.02 -5.29
N VAL A 189 13.68 -1.06 -4.54
CA VAL A 189 13.44 -2.12 -3.54
C VAL A 189 12.27 -2.97 -4.01
N SER A 190 12.49 -4.28 -4.05
CA SER A 190 11.52 -5.25 -4.53
C SER A 190 10.87 -5.99 -3.37
N PHE A 191 9.56 -6.11 -3.40
CA PHE A 191 8.78 -6.79 -2.37
C PHE A 191 8.00 -7.94 -2.96
N LEU A 192 7.85 -9.00 -2.16
CA LEU A 192 7.03 -10.15 -2.50
C LEU A 192 5.94 -10.31 -1.44
N VAL A 193 4.73 -10.64 -1.89
CA VAL A 193 3.67 -11.08 -0.99
C VAL A 193 3.99 -12.52 -0.55
N PRO A 194 4.03 -12.82 0.75
CA PRO A 194 4.28 -14.18 1.23
C PRO A 194 3.32 -15.21 0.61
N ALA A 195 3.87 -16.38 0.25
CA ALA A 195 3.10 -17.46 -0.37
C ALA A 195 1.91 -17.94 0.47
N GLU A 196 1.98 -17.80 1.80
CA GLU A 196 0.91 -18.19 2.72
C GLU A 196 -0.43 -17.51 2.39
N PHE A 197 -0.43 -16.24 2.01
CA PHE A 197 -1.67 -15.52 1.67
C PHE A 197 -2.26 -16.01 0.35
N ALA A 198 -1.40 -16.34 -0.62
CA ALA A 198 -1.83 -16.93 -1.89
C ALA A 198 -2.40 -18.34 -1.69
N GLN A 199 -1.78 -19.14 -0.84
CA GLN A 199 -2.26 -20.46 -0.47
C GLN A 199 -3.62 -20.38 0.23
N GLN A 200 -3.77 -19.50 1.23
CA GLN A 200 -5.05 -19.27 1.92
C GLN A 200 -6.14 -18.76 0.97
N LEU A 201 -5.80 -17.95 -0.03
CA LEU A 201 -6.75 -17.48 -1.04
C LEU A 201 -7.21 -18.63 -1.95
N LEU A 202 -6.28 -19.49 -2.36
CA LEU A 202 -6.62 -20.69 -3.13
C LEU A 202 -7.53 -21.63 -2.32
N GLU A 203 -7.14 -21.96 -1.08
CA GLU A 203 -7.87 -22.91 -0.24
C GLU A 203 -9.33 -22.49 -0.01
N ARG A 204 -9.56 -21.21 0.28
CA ARG A 204 -10.92 -20.69 0.55
C ARG A 204 -11.76 -20.43 -0.70
N SER A 205 -11.18 -20.47 -1.90
CA SER A 205 -11.87 -20.00 -3.12
C SER A 205 -11.68 -20.87 -4.36
N ARG A 206 -11.08 -22.06 -4.24
CA ARG A 206 -10.91 -22.99 -5.38
C ARG A 206 -12.23 -23.39 -6.06
N ASP A 207 -13.31 -23.46 -5.29
CA ASP A 207 -14.64 -23.87 -5.76
C ASP A 207 -15.57 -22.66 -5.96
N ALA A 208 -15.01 -21.44 -5.91
CA ALA A 208 -15.79 -20.22 -6.06
C ALA A 208 -16.31 -20.04 -7.50
N THR A 209 -17.51 -19.50 -7.62
CA THR A 209 -18.08 -19.10 -8.91
C THR A 209 -17.38 -17.83 -9.43
N PRO A 210 -17.18 -17.70 -10.76
CA PRO A 210 -16.60 -16.50 -11.34
C PRO A 210 -17.32 -15.21 -10.96
N LEU A 211 -16.53 -14.18 -10.64
CA LEU A 211 -16.99 -12.84 -10.32
C LEU A 211 -17.32 -12.09 -11.62
N THR A 212 -18.60 -12.05 -11.96
CA THR A 212 -19.12 -11.40 -13.18
C THR A 212 -19.67 -9.99 -12.94
N GLN A 213 -19.87 -9.60 -11.68
CA GLN A 213 -20.39 -8.30 -11.27
C GLN A 213 -19.30 -7.45 -10.61
N PRO A 214 -19.42 -6.10 -10.62
CA PRO A 214 -18.45 -5.23 -9.97
C PRO A 214 -18.27 -5.55 -8.48
N VAL A 215 -17.03 -5.78 -8.05
CA VAL A 215 -16.72 -6.29 -6.69
C VAL A 215 -16.66 -5.23 -5.58
N TYR A 216 -17.27 -4.06 -5.78
CA TYR A 216 -17.22 -2.97 -4.80
C TYR A 216 -17.71 -3.39 -3.39
N PRO A 217 -18.77 -4.21 -3.23
CA PRO A 217 -19.17 -4.68 -1.90
C PRO A 217 -18.09 -5.50 -1.19
N GLN A 218 -17.52 -6.50 -1.86
CA GLN A 218 -16.46 -7.37 -1.31
C GLN A 218 -15.21 -6.58 -1.00
N LEU A 219 -14.84 -5.63 -1.87
CA LEU A 219 -13.71 -4.74 -1.65
C LEU A 219 -13.94 -3.84 -0.44
N THR A 220 -15.14 -3.27 -0.30
CA THR A 220 -15.51 -2.42 0.85
C THR A 220 -15.42 -3.19 2.15
N GLU A 221 -15.87 -4.45 2.18
CA GLU A 221 -15.79 -5.32 3.36
C GLU A 221 -14.33 -5.58 3.79
N GLN A 222 -13.45 -5.87 2.83
CA GLN A 222 -12.02 -6.03 3.12
C GLN A 222 -11.41 -4.75 3.70
N LEU A 223 -11.74 -3.59 3.14
CA LEU A 223 -11.26 -2.29 3.60
C LEU A 223 -11.80 -1.91 4.98
N LEU A 224 -13.07 -2.20 5.28
CA LEU A 224 -13.67 -1.97 6.60
C LEU A 224 -13.01 -2.81 7.69
N ARG A 225 -12.65 -4.06 7.38
CA ARG A 225 -11.87 -4.91 8.31
C ARG A 225 -10.45 -4.39 8.50
N HIS A 226 -9.79 -3.98 7.41
CA HIS A 226 -8.45 -3.40 7.47
C HIS A 226 -8.42 -2.13 8.34
N GLN A 227 -9.30 -1.17 8.08
CA GLN A 227 -9.29 0.09 8.82
C GLN A 227 -9.58 -0.11 10.31
N GLN A 228 -10.43 -1.08 10.67
CA GLN A 228 -10.69 -1.41 12.06
C GLN A 228 -9.41 -1.87 12.78
N LEU A 229 -8.68 -2.81 12.19
CA LEU A 229 -7.41 -3.29 12.73
C LEU A 229 -6.35 -2.19 12.78
N LEU A 230 -6.29 -1.35 11.75
CA LEU A 230 -5.34 -0.23 11.67
C LEU A 230 -5.59 0.78 12.78
N VAL A 231 -6.84 1.22 12.94
CA VAL A 231 -7.24 2.20 13.95
C VAL A 231 -6.99 1.66 15.35
N GLU A 232 -7.40 0.41 15.63
CA GLU A 232 -7.18 -0.21 16.93
C GLU A 232 -5.70 -0.24 17.30
N ARG A 233 -4.84 -0.71 16.40
CA ARG A 233 -3.39 -0.78 16.64
C ARG A 233 -2.74 0.59 16.74
N PHE A 234 -3.24 1.59 16.00
CA PHE A 234 -2.72 2.96 16.06
C PHE A 234 -3.08 3.62 17.39
N LEU A 235 -4.34 3.53 17.83
CA LEU A 235 -4.81 4.14 19.09
C LEU A 235 -4.14 3.56 20.34
N GLN A 236 -3.66 2.31 20.28
CA GLN A 236 -2.95 1.65 21.38
C GLN A 236 -1.49 2.14 21.53
N GLN A 237 -0.96 2.89 20.56
CA GLN A 237 0.42 3.34 20.61
C GLN A 237 0.54 4.66 21.38
N PRO A 238 1.54 4.80 22.27
CA PRO A 238 1.84 6.09 22.85
C PRO A 238 2.47 6.99 21.79
N TRP A 239 2.21 8.29 21.87
CA TRP A 239 2.95 9.28 21.10
C TRP A 239 4.44 9.23 21.47
N ARG A 240 5.32 9.42 20.48
CA ARG A 240 6.75 9.56 20.72
C ARG A 240 7.00 10.87 21.47
N PRO A 241 7.97 10.90 22.40
CA PRO A 241 8.49 12.15 22.92
C PRO A 241 9.28 12.85 21.81
N ALA A 242 8.59 13.61 20.97
CA ALA A 242 9.18 14.52 20.01
C ALA A 242 8.95 15.93 20.56
N GLY A 243 9.95 16.46 21.24
CA GLY A 243 9.82 17.69 22.01
C GLY A 243 9.97 18.92 21.12
N HIS A 244 9.03 19.84 21.24
CA HIS A 244 9.30 21.27 21.10
C HIS A 244 9.57 21.83 22.52
N PRO A 245 10.38 22.88 22.71
CA PRO A 245 10.66 23.43 24.06
C PRO A 245 9.42 23.75 24.89
N ARG A 246 8.30 24.06 24.21
CA ARG A 246 7.02 24.50 24.81
C ARG A 246 5.86 23.51 24.65
N TYR A 247 5.90 22.63 23.65
CA TYR A 247 4.73 21.83 23.27
C TYR A 247 5.09 20.35 23.15
N ALA A 248 4.18 19.52 23.65
CA ALA A 248 4.14 18.10 23.34
C ALA A 248 3.32 17.97 22.05
N ILE A 249 3.91 17.30 21.06
CA ILE A 249 3.37 17.16 19.71
C ILE A 249 3.12 15.66 19.45
N PRO A 250 1.95 15.26 18.93
CA PRO A 250 1.60 13.86 18.73
C PRO A 250 2.34 13.20 17.56
N VAL A 251 3.63 12.91 17.73
CA VAL A 251 4.42 12.21 16.71
C VAL A 251 4.22 10.69 16.86
N PRO A 252 3.74 9.97 15.83
CA PRO A 252 3.44 8.53 15.93
C PRO A 252 4.71 7.68 16.08
N GLN A 253 4.55 6.46 16.62
CA GLN A 253 5.63 5.47 16.67
C GLN A 253 6.01 4.96 15.28
N GLU A 254 7.27 4.57 15.11
CA GLU A 254 7.77 3.98 13.85
C GLU A 254 7.51 2.46 13.77
N SER A 255 6.42 1.97 14.36
CA SER A 255 6.09 0.53 14.36
C SER A 255 5.59 0.05 13.00
N PHE A 256 4.82 0.89 12.29
CA PHE A 256 4.34 0.64 10.92
C PHE A 256 4.36 1.90 10.05
N MET A 257 5.17 2.88 10.45
CA MET A 257 5.31 4.19 9.82
C MET A 257 6.79 4.57 9.75
N ARG A 258 7.15 5.43 8.80
CA ARG A 258 8.47 6.08 8.74
C ARG A 258 8.30 7.56 8.94
N CYS A 259 9.11 8.12 9.84
CA CYS A 259 9.14 9.55 10.11
C CYS A 259 10.43 10.16 9.60
N TRP A 260 10.32 11.25 8.85
CA TRP A 260 11.44 12.02 8.34
C TRP A 260 11.38 13.44 8.90
N GLY A 261 12.50 13.89 9.47
CA GLY A 261 12.65 15.26 9.96
C GLY A 261 13.39 16.12 8.96
N THR A 262 12.92 17.35 8.77
CA THR A 262 13.65 18.40 8.05
C THR A 262 13.61 19.68 8.88
N THR A 263 14.67 20.47 8.80
CA THR A 263 14.73 21.80 9.42
C THR A 263 15.05 22.82 8.34
N THR A 264 14.61 24.06 8.52
CA THR A 264 14.97 25.14 7.61
C THR A 264 16.49 25.28 7.53
N PRO A 265 17.09 25.49 6.34
CA PRO A 265 18.49 25.87 6.25
C PRO A 265 18.76 27.17 7.02
N ALA A 266 19.96 27.29 7.59
CA ALA A 266 20.38 28.37 8.49
C ALA A 266 20.34 29.79 7.87
N ASP A 267 20.06 29.92 6.57
CA ASP A 267 20.07 31.16 5.78
C ASP A 267 18.69 31.86 5.67
N THR A 268 17.65 31.29 6.27
CA THR A 268 16.31 31.89 6.22
C THR A 268 16.18 33.13 7.12
N LYS A 269 15.54 34.17 6.58
CA LYS A 269 15.38 35.52 7.16
C LYS A 269 14.48 35.58 8.40
N GLY A 270 14.81 34.83 9.46
CA GLY A 270 14.25 34.96 10.81
C GLY A 270 13.05 34.09 11.18
N LEU A 271 12.59 33.18 10.30
CA LEU A 271 11.62 32.12 10.64
C LEU A 271 12.31 30.78 10.60
N GLU A 272 12.55 30.20 11.76
CA GLU A 272 13.04 28.84 11.89
C GLU A 272 11.84 27.91 12.00
N PHE A 273 11.88 26.75 11.31
CA PHE A 273 10.89 25.71 11.52
C PHE A 273 11.52 24.32 11.49
N GLU A 274 10.91 23.42 12.24
CA GLU A 274 11.21 22.00 12.24
C GLU A 274 9.97 21.26 11.76
N ARG A 275 10.12 20.46 10.71
CA ARG A 275 9.06 19.66 10.13
C ARG A 275 9.34 18.18 10.34
N SER A 276 8.32 17.46 10.80
CA SER A 276 8.33 15.99 10.87
C SER A 276 7.20 15.44 10.01
N ASP A 277 7.53 14.62 9.02
CA ASP A 277 6.58 13.90 8.17
C ASP A 277 6.64 12.40 8.48
N CYS A 278 5.57 11.86 9.06
CA CYS A 278 5.39 10.45 9.32
C CYS A 278 4.35 9.87 8.35
N GLN A 279 4.71 8.82 7.61
CA GLN A 279 3.79 8.16 6.68
C GLN A 279 3.87 6.64 6.81
N MET A 280 2.73 5.96 6.65
CA MET A 280 2.71 4.52 6.43
C MET A 280 3.30 4.18 5.06
N ASP A 281 4.18 3.17 5.01
CA ASP A 281 4.72 2.67 3.74
C ASP A 281 3.69 1.84 2.96
N THR A 282 2.76 1.20 3.68
CA THR A 282 1.73 0.32 3.12
C THR A 282 0.51 1.13 2.71
N HIS A 283 0.11 0.98 1.45
CA HIS A 283 -1.14 1.51 0.92
C HIS A 283 -1.87 0.38 0.18
N ILE A 284 -3.20 0.39 0.24
CA ILE A 284 -4.06 -0.56 -0.47
C ILE A 284 -4.41 0.01 -1.83
N PHE A 285 -4.09 -0.74 -2.88
CA PHE A 285 -4.42 -0.39 -4.25
C PHE A 285 -5.90 -0.59 -4.54
N ILE A 286 -6.56 0.42 -5.14
CA ILE A 286 -7.93 0.30 -5.66
C ILE A 286 -7.93 0.46 -7.19
N THR A 287 -7.30 1.53 -7.68
CA THR A 287 -7.04 1.82 -9.10
C THR A 287 -5.73 2.61 -9.20
N ASP A 288 -5.19 2.80 -10.41
CA ASP A 288 -3.97 3.61 -10.63
C ASP A 288 -4.03 5.04 -10.06
N TRP A 289 -5.23 5.56 -9.80
CA TRP A 289 -5.47 6.93 -9.31
C TRP A 289 -6.05 6.96 -7.90
N LEU A 290 -6.20 5.80 -7.27
CA LEU A 290 -6.86 5.69 -5.96
C LEU A 290 -6.19 4.60 -5.13
N HIS A 291 -5.54 5.05 -4.07
CA HIS A 291 -5.02 4.23 -3.00
C HIS A 291 -5.67 4.65 -1.68
N THR A 292 -5.77 3.70 -0.74
CA THR A 292 -6.42 3.92 0.56
C THR A 292 -5.74 3.08 1.65
N GLY A 293 -6.28 3.05 2.87
CA GLY A 293 -5.80 2.17 3.94
C GLY A 293 -4.47 2.60 4.54
N GLY A 294 -4.28 3.90 4.74
CA GLY A 294 -3.04 4.45 5.28
C GLY A 294 -3.29 5.69 6.14
N ILE A 295 -2.37 5.92 7.08
CA ILE A 295 -2.31 7.08 7.96
C ILE A 295 -1.04 7.86 7.64
N ALA A 296 -1.15 9.19 7.66
CA ALA A 296 -0.02 10.10 7.59
C ALA A 296 -0.18 11.21 8.63
N VAL A 297 0.93 11.64 9.21
CA VAL A 297 0.96 12.71 10.20
C VAL A 297 2.13 13.64 9.90
N ARG A 298 1.86 14.93 9.73
CA ARG A 298 2.85 15.98 9.57
C ARG A 298 2.75 16.94 10.74
N HIS A 299 3.90 17.41 11.23
CA HIS A 299 3.97 18.52 12.17
C HIS A 299 5.01 19.53 11.72
N GLU A 300 4.76 20.78 12.06
CA GLU A 300 5.65 21.92 11.83
C GLU A 300 5.69 22.78 13.09
N ALA A 301 6.83 22.85 13.74
CA ALA A 301 7.07 23.75 14.85
C ALA A 301 7.78 25.00 14.32
N TYR A 302 7.29 26.19 14.68
CA TYR A 302 7.80 27.46 14.19
C TYR A 302 8.36 28.32 15.32
N ASP A 303 9.53 28.92 15.08
CA ASP A 303 10.12 29.98 15.88
C ASP A 303 10.37 31.22 15.01
N GLY A 304 9.55 32.24 15.22
CA GLY A 304 9.64 33.54 14.55
C GLY A 304 10.10 34.67 15.47
N ARG A 305 10.79 34.40 16.59
CA ARG A 305 11.26 35.44 17.52
C ARG A 305 12.07 36.55 16.82
N LYS A 306 12.78 36.21 15.74
CA LYS A 306 13.58 37.15 14.91
C LYS A 306 12.77 37.96 13.88
N LEU A 307 11.48 37.64 13.66
CA LEU A 307 10.61 38.32 12.68
C LEU A 307 9.73 39.42 13.26
N GLY A 308 9.44 39.36 14.56
CA GLY A 308 8.41 40.18 15.19
C GLY A 308 6.99 39.64 14.98
N ARG A 309 6.07 40.05 15.86
CA ARG A 309 4.73 39.45 16.04
C ARG A 309 3.87 39.44 14.77
N TRP A 310 3.80 40.57 14.07
CA TRP A 310 2.93 40.73 12.90
C TRP A 310 3.39 39.91 11.69
N ARG A 311 4.71 39.89 11.43
CA ARG A 311 5.29 39.10 10.34
C ARG A 311 5.15 37.60 10.62
N PHE A 312 5.40 37.18 11.86
CA PHE A 312 5.14 35.82 12.29
C PHE A 312 3.67 35.43 12.11
N ALA A 313 2.74 36.21 12.66
CA ALA A 313 1.30 35.92 12.57
C ALA A 313 0.81 35.79 11.13
N SER A 314 1.29 36.65 10.22
CA SER A 314 0.97 36.57 8.79
C SER A 314 1.52 35.29 8.14
N MET A 315 2.79 34.96 8.39
CA MET A 315 3.42 33.76 7.82
C MET A 315 2.81 32.47 8.37
N TYR A 316 2.61 32.40 9.69
CA TYR A 316 2.01 31.26 10.38
C TYR A 316 0.57 31.02 9.88
N SER A 317 -0.26 32.07 9.82
CA SER A 317 -1.65 31.94 9.32
C SER A 317 -1.70 31.52 7.85
N ARG A 318 -0.78 32.03 7.02
CA ARG A 318 -0.70 31.65 5.61
C ARG A 318 -0.29 30.19 5.43
N SER A 319 0.64 29.68 6.25
CA SER A 319 1.03 28.26 6.22
C SER A 319 -0.19 27.37 6.47
N PHE A 320 -0.97 27.67 7.52
CA PHE A 320 -2.18 26.93 7.86
C PHE A 320 -3.24 26.98 6.76
N ALA A 321 -3.41 28.14 6.10
CA ALA A 321 -4.38 28.33 5.02
C ALA A 321 -3.98 27.70 3.68
N ASN A 322 -2.69 27.45 3.46
CA ASN A 322 -2.18 26.83 2.23
C ASN A 322 -2.37 25.31 2.19
N GLU A 323 -2.81 24.70 3.29
CA GLU A 323 -3.11 23.28 3.34
C GLU A 323 -4.32 22.93 2.44
N SER A 324 -4.10 22.02 1.51
CA SER A 324 -5.10 21.69 0.48
C SER A 324 -5.97 20.50 0.89
N PHE A 325 -7.25 20.59 0.54
CA PHE A 325 -8.22 19.51 0.62
C PHE A 325 -8.88 19.29 -0.74
N PRO A 326 -9.51 18.12 -0.97
CA PRO A 326 -10.31 17.90 -2.18
C PRO A 326 -11.49 18.89 -2.29
N GLU A 327 -11.31 20.01 -2.99
CA GLU A 327 -12.35 21.03 -3.14
C GLU A 327 -13.47 20.64 -4.12
N ARG A 328 -13.17 19.72 -5.04
CA ARG A 328 -14.10 19.28 -6.09
C ARG A 328 -14.44 17.81 -5.95
N THR A 329 -15.72 17.51 -6.15
CA THR A 329 -16.19 16.13 -6.31
C THR A 329 -15.51 15.51 -7.52
N THR A 330 -14.94 14.33 -7.34
CA THR A 330 -14.31 13.54 -8.39
C THR A 330 -15.20 12.34 -8.75
N ARG A 331 -14.76 11.52 -9.71
CA ARG A 331 -15.40 10.23 -10.00
C ARG A 331 -15.34 9.25 -8.82
N HIS A 332 -14.40 9.45 -7.90
CA HIS A 332 -14.09 8.50 -6.81
C HIS A 332 -14.59 8.98 -5.44
N ARG A 333 -14.51 10.29 -5.18
CA ARG A 333 -14.73 10.91 -3.86
C ARG A 333 -15.56 12.18 -3.97
N THR A 334 -16.33 12.52 -2.92
CA THR A 334 -17.01 13.82 -2.80
C THR A 334 -16.01 14.95 -2.52
N ALA A 335 -16.41 16.20 -2.74
CA ALA A 335 -15.72 17.33 -2.15
C ALA A 335 -15.64 17.16 -0.62
N ALA A 336 -14.57 17.67 -0.02
CA ALA A 336 -14.36 17.65 1.41
C ALA A 336 -15.37 18.56 2.12
N GLN A 337 -15.96 18.05 3.19
CA GLN A 337 -16.78 18.85 4.10
C GLN A 337 -15.98 19.13 5.36
N CYS A 338 -15.69 20.41 5.60
CA CYS A 338 -14.83 20.85 6.68
C CYS A 338 -15.60 21.55 7.79
N ARG A 339 -15.21 21.30 9.04
CA ARG A 339 -15.70 22.00 10.23
C ARG A 339 -14.53 22.54 11.02
N GLU A 340 -14.59 23.83 11.32
CA GLU A 340 -13.62 24.51 12.17
C GLU A 340 -14.16 24.65 13.59
N ARG A 341 -13.29 24.39 14.57
CA ARG A 341 -13.53 24.57 16.01
C ARG A 341 -12.28 25.04 16.71
N PHE A 342 -12.47 25.81 17.78
CA PHE A 342 -11.43 26.06 18.77
C PHE A 342 -11.58 25.04 19.89
N VAL A 343 -10.47 24.40 20.26
CA VAL A 343 -10.41 23.35 21.27
C VAL A 343 -9.40 23.77 22.33
N ASP A 344 -9.80 23.76 23.59
CA ASP A 344 -8.88 23.98 24.70
C ASP A 344 -8.34 22.64 25.21
N ARG A 345 -7.02 22.53 25.33
CA ARG A 345 -6.32 21.36 25.87
C ARG A 345 -5.53 21.78 27.10
N ASP A 346 -6.17 21.74 28.26
CA ASP A 346 -5.57 22.11 29.54
C ASP A 346 -4.89 23.50 29.47
N GLY A 347 -5.61 24.49 28.93
CA GLY A 347 -5.13 25.85 28.73
C GLY A 347 -4.26 26.06 27.48
N LEU A 348 -4.08 25.05 26.63
CA LEU A 348 -3.52 25.19 25.28
C LEU A 348 -4.65 25.43 24.28
N PRO A 349 -4.89 26.67 23.80
CA PRO A 349 -5.87 26.94 22.76
C PRO A 349 -5.39 26.43 21.40
N LEU A 350 -6.17 25.52 20.82
CA LEU A 350 -5.97 24.96 19.49
C LEU A 350 -7.06 25.45 18.52
N ARG A 351 -6.66 25.76 17.29
CA ARG A 351 -7.56 25.86 16.14
C ARG A 351 -7.53 24.54 15.40
N ALA A 352 -8.66 23.85 15.35
CA ALA A 352 -8.81 22.56 14.66
C ALA A 352 -9.76 22.67 13.47
N VAL A 353 -9.34 22.16 12.32
CA VAL A 353 -10.18 22.02 11.12
C VAL A 353 -10.25 20.54 10.75
N VAL A 354 -11.44 19.96 10.84
CA VAL A 354 -11.69 18.55 10.51
C VAL A 354 -12.44 18.49 9.19
N CYS A 355 -11.85 17.82 8.20
CA CYS A 355 -12.40 17.64 6.87
C CYS A 355 -12.63 16.17 6.59
N ILE A 356 -13.78 15.84 6.00
CA ILE A 356 -14.12 14.48 5.57
C ILE A 356 -14.58 14.44 4.10
N SER A 357 -14.13 13.43 3.36
CA SER A 357 -14.55 13.15 1.99
C SER A 357 -15.07 11.72 1.87
N ALA A 358 -16.29 11.54 1.39
CA ALA A 358 -16.90 10.22 1.25
C ALA A 358 -16.50 9.55 -0.08
N TYR A 359 -16.28 8.23 -0.05
CA TYR A 359 -16.09 7.44 -1.26
C TYR A 359 -17.44 7.16 -1.94
N ARG A 360 -17.49 7.35 -3.27
CA ARG A 360 -18.75 7.19 -4.03
C ARG A 360 -19.16 5.73 -4.22
N LYS A 361 -18.18 4.85 -4.46
CA LYS A 361 -18.41 3.43 -4.74
C LYS A 361 -18.04 2.50 -3.59
N LEU A 362 -17.29 2.99 -2.60
CA LEU A 362 -16.90 2.24 -1.39
C LEU A 362 -17.69 2.81 -0.21
N ARG A 363 -18.97 2.43 -0.09
CA ARG A 363 -19.90 3.06 0.85
C ARG A 363 -19.46 2.84 2.30
N GLY A 364 -19.61 3.87 3.13
CA GLY A 364 -19.23 3.82 4.53
C GLY A 364 -17.74 4.10 4.81
N LEU A 365 -16.92 4.26 3.76
CA LEU A 365 -15.54 4.69 3.90
C LEU A 365 -15.39 6.18 3.58
N TYR A 366 -14.46 6.81 4.30
CA TYR A 366 -14.15 8.23 4.24
C TYR A 366 -12.64 8.45 4.25
N ASP A 367 -12.20 9.52 3.60
CA ASP A 367 -10.89 10.11 3.91
C ASP A 367 -11.11 11.21 4.95
N LEU A 368 -10.28 11.19 5.99
CA LEU A 368 -10.23 12.17 7.07
C LEU A 368 -8.95 12.98 6.94
N SER A 369 -9.07 14.30 7.11
CA SER A 369 -7.95 15.20 7.32
C SER A 369 -8.23 16.11 8.51
N VAL A 370 -7.29 16.23 9.44
CA VAL A 370 -7.38 17.10 10.62
C VAL A 370 -6.19 18.06 10.60
N LEU A 371 -6.46 19.36 10.51
CA LEU A 371 -5.47 20.41 10.72
C LEU A 371 -5.58 20.97 12.12
N VAL A 372 -4.43 21.25 12.72
CA VAL A 372 -4.32 21.82 14.06
C VAL A 372 -3.30 22.95 14.03
N ALA A 373 -3.59 24.05 14.72
CA ALA A 373 -2.62 25.11 15.01
C ALA A 373 -2.76 25.57 16.45
N THR A 374 -1.64 25.76 17.15
CA THR A 374 -1.64 26.43 18.47
C THR A 374 -1.82 27.94 18.30
N LEU A 375 -2.48 28.59 19.25
CA LEU A 375 -2.82 30.03 19.21
C LEU A 375 -2.33 30.83 20.42
N ASP A 376 -1.49 30.23 21.26
CA ASP A 376 -1.14 30.72 22.59
C ASP A 376 0.01 31.74 22.61
N HIS A 377 0.81 31.84 21.54
CA HIS A 377 2.03 32.64 21.55
C HIS A 377 2.18 33.53 20.29
N PRO A 378 2.66 34.79 20.43
CA PRO A 378 2.67 35.74 19.32
C PRO A 378 3.86 35.60 18.34
N THR A 379 4.84 34.74 18.64
CA THR A 379 6.03 34.52 17.79
C THR A 379 6.49 33.06 17.70
N MET A 380 5.72 32.12 18.26
CA MET A 380 6.01 30.69 18.22
C MET A 380 4.70 29.95 18.05
N GLY A 381 4.73 28.75 17.50
CA GLY A 381 3.53 27.93 17.39
C GLY A 381 3.79 26.62 16.68
N VAL A 382 2.84 25.70 16.81
CA VAL A 382 2.90 24.39 16.16
C VAL A 382 1.69 24.22 15.27
N GLN A 383 1.92 23.79 14.04
CA GLN A 383 0.89 23.30 13.14
C GLN A 383 1.05 21.80 12.94
N GLY A 384 -0.06 21.12 12.71
CA GLY A 384 -0.04 19.72 12.37
C GLY A 384 -1.17 19.34 11.44
N ARG A 385 -0.93 18.28 10.69
CA ARG A 385 -1.87 17.66 9.75
C ARG A 385 -1.89 16.16 9.97
N PHE A 386 -3.07 15.62 10.25
CA PHE A 386 -3.30 14.19 10.33
C PHE A 386 -4.22 13.77 9.19
N ASP A 387 -3.82 12.78 8.40
CA ASP A 387 -4.64 12.20 7.34
C ASP A 387 -4.87 10.71 7.60
N ALA A 388 -6.10 10.24 7.47
CA ALA A 388 -6.44 8.82 7.47
C ALA A 388 -7.33 8.50 6.26
N ARG A 389 -6.93 7.50 5.47
CA ARG A 389 -7.60 7.17 4.20
C ARG A 389 -8.40 5.88 4.31
N GLY A 390 -9.67 5.94 3.91
CA GLY A 390 -10.56 4.77 3.87
C GLY A 390 -10.92 4.23 5.25
N VAL A 391 -11.27 5.12 6.18
CA VAL A 391 -11.77 4.78 7.52
C VAL A 391 -13.29 4.92 7.56
N ASP A 392 -13.95 4.20 8.47
CA ASP A 392 -15.36 4.47 8.73
C ASP A 392 -15.53 5.78 9.54
N TYR A 393 -16.77 6.28 9.61
CA TYR A 393 -17.06 7.54 10.28
C TYR A 393 -16.75 7.52 11.78
N ALA A 394 -17.05 6.41 12.48
CA ALA A 394 -16.84 6.32 13.92
C ALA A 394 -15.35 6.30 14.27
N ASN A 395 -14.56 5.55 13.50
CA ASN A 395 -13.12 5.51 13.65
C ASN A 395 -12.45 6.82 13.21
N ALA A 396 -13.00 7.53 12.22
CA ALA A 396 -12.54 8.88 11.89
C ALA A 396 -12.65 9.85 13.08
N LEU A 397 -13.75 9.78 13.84
CA LEU A 397 -13.92 10.58 15.06
C LEU A 397 -12.92 10.19 16.15
N LYS A 398 -12.77 8.88 16.42
CA LYS A 398 -11.78 8.39 17.40
C LYS A 398 -10.35 8.83 17.08
N LEU A 399 -9.95 8.74 15.81
CA LEU A 399 -8.63 9.19 15.36
C LEU A 399 -8.46 10.71 15.55
N THR A 400 -9.50 11.49 15.24
CA THR A 400 -9.52 12.94 15.46
C THR A 400 -9.32 13.27 16.94
N GLU A 401 -10.09 12.64 17.82
CA GLU A 401 -10.00 12.84 19.27
C GLU A 401 -8.62 12.44 19.81
N HIS A 402 -8.12 11.28 19.41
CA HIS A 402 -6.80 10.79 19.82
C HIS A 402 -5.66 11.70 19.37
N TYR A 403 -5.72 12.20 18.13
CA TYR A 403 -4.73 13.13 17.59
C TYR A 403 -4.75 14.48 18.33
N LEU A 404 -5.93 15.07 18.55
CA LEU A 404 -6.08 16.31 19.30
C LEU A 404 -5.63 16.15 20.76
N ALA A 405 -5.89 15.00 21.38
CA ALA A 405 -5.54 14.71 22.75
C ALA A 405 -4.02 14.65 23.00
N GLY A 406 -3.23 14.37 21.96
CA GLY A 406 -1.77 14.30 22.07
C GLY A 406 -1.05 15.65 22.06
N TYR A 407 -1.76 16.76 21.81
CA TYR A 407 -1.23 18.11 22.01
C TYR A 407 -1.33 18.51 23.48
N ALA A 408 -0.21 18.94 24.06
CA ALA A 408 -0.14 19.43 25.44
C ALA A 408 1.05 20.37 25.65
N TRP A 409 1.20 20.90 26.86
CA TRP A 409 2.40 21.62 27.30
C TRP A 409 3.51 20.63 27.72
N THR A 410 4.79 20.95 27.47
CA THR A 410 5.95 20.10 27.86
C THR A 410 6.42 20.27 29.31
N GLY A 411 5.90 21.27 30.03
CA GLY A 411 6.22 21.54 31.43
C GLY A 411 5.13 22.40 32.08
N SER A 412 5.02 22.32 33.41
CA SER A 412 4.09 23.14 34.21
C SER A 412 4.34 24.63 33.98
N HIS A 413 3.27 25.35 33.65
CA HIS A 413 3.23 26.81 33.55
C HIS A 413 3.82 27.54 34.76
#